data_AF-A0A5C8S0H5-F1
#
_entry.id   AF-A0A5C8S0H5-F1
#
_cell.length_a   1.000
_cell.length_b   1.000
_cell.length_c   1.000
_cell.angle_alpha   90.00
_cell.angle_beta   90.00
_cell.angle_gamma   90.00
#
_symmetry.space_group_name_H-M   'P 1'
#
loop_
_entity.id
_entity.type
_entity.pdbx_description
1 polymer ?
#
loop_
_entity_poly.entity_id
_entity_poly.type
_entity_poly.pdbx_seq_one_letter_code
_entity_poly.pdbx_strand_id
1 'polypeptide(L)'
;MSAAKNRPTLDSLASRFARKDAPTSSTPGAPEAATPAQPAAAPAREAVKDSRVQILTRVDAATRKRLKMIAVEHDRTIQDICEEAIRDFVNRHSK
;
A
#
# COMPACT_ATOMS: atom_id res chain seq x y z
N MET A 1 -33.80 -12.52 4.37
CA MET A 1 -32.79 -11.55 4.84
C MET A 1 -31.51 -12.31 5.22
N SER A 2 -30.63 -12.58 4.25
CA SER A 2 -29.37 -13.31 4.49
C SER A 2 -28.29 -12.37 5.00
N ALA A 3 -27.85 -12.53 6.24
CA ALA A 3 -26.71 -11.84 6.81
C ALA A 3 -25.50 -12.79 6.86
N ALA A 4 -24.74 -12.90 5.78
CA ALA A 4 -23.43 -13.54 5.83
C ALA A 4 -22.39 -12.48 6.22
N LYS A 5 -22.03 -12.42 7.50
CA LYS A 5 -20.98 -11.53 8.01
C LYS A 5 -19.89 -12.33 8.73
N ASN A 6 -18.68 -12.17 8.18
CA ASN A 6 -17.34 -12.47 8.68
C ASN A 6 -16.97 -13.92 9.01
N ARG A 7 -16.17 -14.51 8.09
CA ARG A 7 -15.21 -15.56 8.45
C ARG A 7 -14.07 -14.90 9.26
N PRO A 8 -13.75 -15.38 10.46
CA PRO A 8 -12.70 -14.79 11.28
C PRO A 8 -11.33 -15.00 10.63
N THR A 9 -10.55 -13.92 10.52
CA THR A 9 -9.15 -13.97 10.07
C THR A 9 -8.24 -14.43 11.23
N LEU A 10 -7.05 -14.93 10.89
CA LEU A 10 -6.10 -15.50 11.85
C LEU A 10 -5.66 -14.53 12.96
N ASP A 11 -5.81 -13.22 12.75
CA ASP A 11 -5.64 -12.19 13.79
C ASP A 11 -6.53 -12.40 15.01
N SER A 12 -7.75 -12.93 14.83
CA SER A 12 -8.67 -13.20 15.94
C SER A 12 -8.18 -14.33 16.86
N LEU A 13 -7.26 -15.18 16.39
CA LEU A 13 -6.68 -16.24 17.21
C LEU A 13 -5.55 -15.70 18.08
N ALA A 14 -4.70 -14.81 17.55
CA ALA A 14 -3.62 -14.17 18.29
C ALA A 14 -4.12 -13.40 19.54
N SER A 15 -5.25 -12.70 19.42
CA SER A 15 -5.83 -11.96 20.55
C SER A 15 -6.47 -12.84 21.64
N ARG A 16 -6.83 -14.10 21.34
CA ARG A 16 -7.42 -15.03 22.32
C ARG A 16 -6.36 -15.72 23.17
N PHE A 17 -5.22 -16.06 22.59
CA PHE A 17 -4.11 -16.66 23.34
C PHE A 17 -3.43 -15.64 24.27
N ALA A 18 -3.37 -14.36 23.89
CA ALA A 18 -2.82 -13.30 24.72
C ALA A 18 -3.61 -13.02 26.03
N ARG A 19 -4.85 -13.50 26.15
CA ARG A 19 -5.71 -13.27 27.34
C ARG A 19 -5.68 -14.42 28.35
N LYS A 20 -4.91 -15.49 28.08
CA LYS A 20 -4.91 -16.72 28.90
C LYS A 20 -3.57 -16.99 29.59
N ASP A 21 -2.77 -15.97 29.86
CA ASP A 21 -1.69 -16.03 30.83
C ASP A 21 -1.83 -14.83 31.80
N ALA A 22 -2.51 -15.15 32.90
CA ALA A 22 -2.67 -14.54 34.23
C ALA A 22 -1.68 -13.44 34.72
N PRO A 23 -1.85 -12.88 35.95
CA PRO A 23 -3.05 -12.37 36.65
C PRO A 23 -2.79 -11.03 37.42
N THR A 24 -3.87 -10.41 37.90
CA THR A 24 -4.01 -9.55 39.10
C THR A 24 -2.93 -8.51 39.48
N SER A 25 -3.34 -7.24 39.40
CA SER A 25 -2.68 -6.02 39.87
C SER A 25 -2.72 -5.80 41.40
N SER A 26 -1.60 -5.40 42.00
CA SER A 26 -1.57 -4.47 43.16
C SER A 26 -0.17 -3.87 43.47
N THR A 27 -0.06 -2.55 43.24
CA THR A 27 0.68 -1.48 43.99
C THR A 27 2.24 -1.38 43.96
N PRO A 28 2.87 -0.23 44.34
CA PRO A 28 3.72 0.58 43.46
C PRO A 28 5.20 0.70 43.91
N GLY A 29 6.11 0.97 42.98
CA GLY A 29 7.51 1.30 43.31
C GLY A 29 8.29 1.80 42.09
N ALA A 30 8.76 3.04 42.16
CA ALA A 30 9.88 3.56 41.35
C ALA A 30 11.20 3.01 41.96
N PRO A 31 12.36 2.94 41.26
CA PRO A 31 12.87 3.98 40.36
C PRO A 31 13.64 3.47 39.12
N GLU A 32 14.23 4.43 38.40
CA GLU A 32 15.48 4.34 37.65
C GLU A 32 15.40 4.52 36.13
N ALA A 33 16.33 5.36 35.67
CA ALA A 33 16.36 6.03 34.39
C ALA A 33 16.77 5.11 33.23
N ALA A 34 16.16 5.32 32.06
CA ALA A 34 16.73 4.92 30.79
C ALA A 34 16.40 5.95 29.71
N THR A 35 17.44 6.67 29.30
CA THR A 35 17.61 7.54 28.14
C THR A 35 16.95 6.96 26.87
N PRO A 36 16.36 7.79 25.99
CA PRO A 36 15.67 7.31 24.79
C PRO A 36 16.66 6.69 23.80
N ALA A 37 16.41 5.43 23.41
CA ALA A 37 17.10 4.79 22.30
C ALA A 37 16.65 5.45 20.97
N GLN A 38 17.52 6.30 20.42
CA GLN A 38 17.41 6.86 19.09
C GLN A 38 17.49 5.73 18.05
N PRO A 39 16.50 5.54 17.16
CA PRO A 39 16.64 4.59 16.06
C PRO A 39 17.80 5.04 15.17
N ALA A 40 18.77 4.15 14.99
CA ALA A 40 19.90 4.34 14.09
C ALA A 40 19.42 4.82 12.71
N ALA A 41 19.98 5.93 12.26
CA ALA A 41 19.70 6.48 10.94
C ALA A 41 19.97 5.43 9.87
N ALA A 42 18.91 4.97 9.20
CA ALA A 42 19.04 4.15 8.00
C ALA A 42 19.87 4.93 6.97
N PRO A 43 20.78 4.26 6.22
CA PRO A 43 21.61 4.94 5.24
C PRO A 43 20.70 5.64 4.22
N ALA A 44 20.92 6.94 4.04
CA ALA A 44 20.23 7.73 3.03
C ALA A 44 20.53 7.13 1.66
N ARG A 45 19.57 6.37 1.13
CA ARG A 45 19.61 5.94 -0.26
C ARG A 45 19.61 7.22 -1.10
N GLU A 46 20.67 7.42 -1.88
CA GLU A 46 20.75 8.52 -2.82
C GLU A 46 19.47 8.53 -3.66
N ALA A 47 18.69 9.59 -3.50
CA ALA A 47 17.47 9.78 -4.26
C ALA A 47 17.88 10.10 -5.70
N VAL A 48 17.94 9.08 -6.56
CA VAL A 48 17.96 9.27 -8.00
C VAL A 48 16.78 10.17 -8.32
N LYS A 49 17.04 11.37 -8.84
CA LYS A 49 16.00 12.32 -9.19
C LYS A 49 15.12 11.67 -10.26
N ASP A 50 13.90 11.31 -9.88
CA ASP A 50 12.92 10.82 -10.84
C ASP A 50 12.58 11.97 -11.79
N SER A 51 12.93 11.80 -13.07
CA SER A 51 12.69 12.81 -14.12
C SER A 51 11.27 12.70 -14.71
N ARG A 52 10.47 11.75 -14.23
CA ARG A 52 9.10 11.55 -14.73
C ARG A 52 8.19 12.71 -14.34
N VAL A 53 7.39 13.15 -15.31
CA VAL A 53 6.33 14.12 -15.08
C VAL A 53 5.06 13.38 -14.67
N GLN A 54 4.47 13.75 -13.55
CA GLN A 54 3.19 13.20 -13.12
C GLN A 54 2.04 13.82 -13.93
N ILE A 55 1.23 12.99 -14.57
CA ILE A 55 0.06 13.42 -15.34
C ILE A 55 -1.21 12.94 -14.65
N LEU A 56 -2.14 13.86 -14.38
CA LEU A 56 -3.44 13.56 -13.80
C LEU A 56 -4.55 13.79 -14.83
N THR A 57 -5.35 12.76 -15.10
CA THR A 57 -6.44 12.83 -16.09
C THR A 57 -7.75 12.29 -15.54
N ARG A 58 -8.86 12.85 -16.02
CA ARG A 58 -10.20 12.32 -15.77
C ARG A 58 -10.59 11.38 -16.91
N VAL A 59 -10.95 10.16 -16.56
CA VAL A 59 -11.50 9.15 -17.48
C VAL A 59 -12.76 8.58 -16.87
N ASP A 60 -13.72 8.23 -17.73
CA ASP A 60 -14.96 7.60 -17.32
C ASP A 60 -14.70 6.21 -16.69
N ALA A 61 -15.67 5.73 -15.92
CA ALA A 61 -15.55 4.47 -15.20
C ALA A 61 -15.41 3.25 -16.14
N ALA A 62 -16.06 3.28 -17.31
CA ALA A 62 -16.00 2.17 -18.26
C ALA A 62 -14.61 2.07 -18.91
N THR A 63 -14.03 3.20 -19.31
CA THR A 63 -12.65 3.26 -19.83
C THR A 63 -11.64 2.81 -18.78
N ARG A 64 -11.78 3.28 -17.53
CA ARG A 64 -10.93 2.83 -16.43
C ARG A 64 -11.01 1.32 -16.21
N LYS A 65 -12.21 0.74 -16.28
CA LYS A 65 -12.41 -0.70 -16.15
C LYS A 65 -11.72 -1.47 -17.28
N ARG A 66 -11.86 -1.01 -18.53
CA ARG A 66 -11.19 -1.62 -19.69
C ARG A 66 -9.68 -1.58 -19.56
N LEU A 67 -9.10 -0.43 -19.20
CA LEU A 67 -7.65 -0.31 -18.98
C LEU A 67 -7.14 -1.26 -17.89
N LYS A 68 -7.90 -1.43 -16.80
CA LYS A 68 -7.55 -2.39 -15.74
C LYS A 68 -7.58 -3.83 -16.23
N MET A 69 -8.56 -4.22 -17.03
CA MET A 69 -8.63 -5.57 -17.58
C MET A 69 -7.44 -5.88 -18.47
N ILE A 70 -7.09 -4.96 -19.38
CA ILE A 70 -5.93 -5.08 -20.28
C ILE A 70 -4.63 -5.19 -19.47
N ALA A 71 -4.48 -4.36 -18.43
CA ALA A 71 -3.31 -4.41 -17.55
C ALA A 71 -3.14 -5.78 -16.88
N VAL A 72 -4.22 -6.38 -16.38
CA VAL A 72 -4.19 -7.71 -15.77
C VAL A 72 -3.94 -8.81 -16.81
N GLU A 73 -4.57 -8.73 -17.98
CA GLU A 73 -4.44 -9.74 -19.03
C GLU A 73 -3.02 -9.86 -19.60
N HIS A 74 -2.30 -8.74 -19.65
CA HIS A 74 -0.95 -8.68 -20.21
C HIS A 74 0.16 -8.60 -19.16
N ASP A 75 -0.15 -8.71 -17.85
CA ASP A 75 0.80 -8.53 -16.75
C ASP A 75 1.60 -7.21 -16.85
N ARG A 76 0.92 -6.12 -17.22
CA ARG A 76 1.51 -4.78 -17.39
C ARG A 76 0.86 -3.75 -16.47
N THR A 77 1.55 -2.64 -16.22
CA THR A 77 0.94 -1.54 -15.50
C THR A 77 0.06 -0.70 -16.43
N ILE A 78 -0.98 -0.07 -15.87
CA ILE A 78 -1.81 0.90 -16.61
C ILE A 78 -0.95 2.06 -17.12
N GLN A 79 0.08 2.45 -16.36
CA GLN A 79 1.00 3.51 -16.76
C GLN A 79 1.75 3.12 -18.04
N ASP A 80 2.33 1.93 -18.12
CA ASP A 80 3.06 1.48 -19.31
C ASP A 80 2.17 1.46 -20.56
N ILE A 81 0.92 1.01 -20.41
CA ILE A 81 -0.06 0.97 -21.50
C ILE A 81 -0.40 2.40 -21.95
N CYS A 82 -0.64 3.31 -21.02
CA CYS A 82 -0.93 4.71 -21.35
C CYS A 82 0.27 5.41 -22.01
N GLU A 83 1.49 5.19 -21.52
CA GLU A 83 2.68 5.79 -22.10
C GLU A 83 2.92 5.30 -23.53
N GLU A 84 2.77 4.00 -23.78
CA GLU A 84 2.86 3.43 -25.13
C GLU A 84 1.79 4.03 -26.06
N ALA A 85 0.53 4.07 -25.63
CA ALA A 85 -0.56 4.64 -26.41
C ALA A 85 -0.34 6.13 -26.74
N ILE A 86 0.21 6.90 -25.80
CA ILE A 86 0.54 8.32 -26.03
C ILE A 86 1.68 8.45 -27.05
N ARG A 87 2.76 7.67 -26.92
CA ARG A 87 3.87 7.67 -27.90
C ARG A 87 3.36 7.30 -29.29
N ASP A 88 2.54 6.27 -29.39
CA ASP A 88 1.92 5.84 -30.64
C ASP A 88 1.04 6.93 -31.25
N PHE A 89 0.24 7.61 -30.45
CA PHE A 89 -0.61 8.69 -30.91
C PHE A 89 0.21 9.86 -31.47
N VAL A 90 1.23 10.31 -30.73
CA VAL A 90 2.15 11.39 -31.14
C VAL A 90 2.86 11.01 -32.44
N ASN A 91 3.44 9.82 -32.51
CA ASN A 91 4.15 9.35 -33.71
C ASN A 91 3.26 9.33 -34.96
N ARG A 92 1.96 9.05 -34.82
CA ARG A 92 1.01 9.00 -35.94
C ARG A 92 0.51 10.39 -36.37
N HIS A 93 0.46 11.37 -35.46
CA HIS A 93 -0.24 12.64 -35.69
C HIS A 93 0.64 13.89 -35.65
N SER A 94 1.89 13.81 -35.20
CA SER A 94 2.79 14.97 -35.07
C SER A 94 3.57 15.30 -36.36
N LYS A 95 2.95 15.11 -37.53
CA LYS A 95 3.48 15.65 -38.80
C LYS A 95 3.07 17.10 -39.00
#